data_AF-A0A970MYD8-F1
#
_entry.id   AF-A0A970MYD8-F1
#
_cell.length_a   1.000
_cell.length_b   1.000
_cell.length_c   1.000
_cell.angle_alpha   90.00
_cell.angle_beta   90.00
_cell.angle_gamma   90.00
#
_symmetry.space_group_name_H-M   'P 1'
#
loop_
_entity.id
_entity.type
_entity.pdbx_description
1 polymer ?
#
loop_
_entity_poly.entity_id
_entity_poly.type
_entity_poly.pdbx_seq_one_letter_code
_entity_poly.pdbx_strand_id
1 'polypeptide(L)'
;MQIIRGIRARRAGFTLVELLVVIVVLAVLAAIVLPKFMDSSVRSKEASLKTDLKLVRNAVATFQADIGKYPATLEDLVKTDVAQVKDKDDKTVTSSDWHGPYLEALPADPVSGNDFTYVAATGKVTSSASGNGLDGTAYSSW
;
A
#
# COMPACT_ATOMS: atom_id res chain seq x y z
N MET A 1 -26.43 59.09 -60.78
CA MET A 1 -25.31 58.85 -59.84
C MET A 1 -25.91 58.50 -58.47
N GLN A 2 -26.06 57.20 -58.16
CA GLN A 2 -26.56 56.74 -56.85
C GLN A 2 -25.49 55.90 -56.16
N ILE A 3 -25.33 56.17 -54.86
CA ILE A 3 -24.22 55.78 -54.00
C ILE A 3 -24.50 54.41 -53.38
N ILE A 4 -23.58 53.46 -53.56
CA ILE A 4 -23.61 52.15 -52.90
C ILE A 4 -23.27 52.34 -51.41
N ARG A 5 -24.25 52.14 -50.51
CA ARG A 5 -24.02 52.12 -49.06
C ARG A 5 -23.53 50.74 -48.62
N GLY A 6 -22.25 50.61 -48.33
CA GLY A 6 -21.67 49.39 -47.73
C GLY A 6 -22.13 49.20 -46.28
N ILE A 7 -22.67 48.02 -45.97
CA ILE A 7 -23.05 47.62 -44.62
C ILE A 7 -21.78 47.35 -43.81
N ARG A 8 -21.43 48.25 -42.88
CA ARG A 8 -20.33 48.00 -41.93
C ARG A 8 -20.79 46.98 -40.88
N ALA A 9 -20.18 45.80 -40.88
CA ALA A 9 -20.29 44.86 -39.77
C ALA A 9 -19.69 45.52 -38.51
N ARG A 10 -20.48 45.64 -37.44
CA ARG A 10 -19.99 46.15 -36.15
C ARG A 10 -19.04 45.10 -35.58
N ARG A 11 -17.79 45.49 -35.32
CA ARG A 11 -16.87 44.66 -34.53
C ARG A 11 -17.43 44.59 -33.11
N ALA A 12 -17.82 43.39 -32.68
CA ALA A 12 -18.15 43.14 -31.28
C ALA A 12 -16.83 43.21 -30.48
N GLY A 13 -16.76 44.17 -29.55
CA GLY A 13 -15.62 44.32 -28.64
C GLY A 13 -15.87 43.48 -27.38
N PHE A 14 -14.79 42.95 -26.82
CA PHE A 14 -14.79 42.24 -25.56
C PHE A 14 -15.15 43.19 -24.41
N THR A 15 -16.11 42.80 -23.57
CA THR A 15 -16.56 43.61 -22.42
C THR A 15 -15.77 43.25 -21.15
N LEU A 16 -15.62 44.22 -20.25
CA LEU A 16 -15.03 43.97 -18.93
C LEU A 16 -15.84 42.95 -18.11
N VAL A 17 -17.17 42.92 -18.33
CA VAL A 17 -18.07 41.99 -17.65
C VAL A 17 -17.82 40.55 -18.09
N GLU A 18 -17.52 40.31 -19.38
CA GLU A 18 -17.15 38.98 -19.88
C GLU A 18 -15.84 38.48 -19.25
N LEU A 19 -14.82 39.34 -19.11
CA LEU A 19 -13.60 38.95 -18.40
C LEU A 19 -13.88 38.60 -16.94
N LEU A 20 -14.73 39.40 -16.27
CA LEU A 20 -15.06 39.24 -14.86
C LEU A 20 -15.73 37.89 -14.59
N VAL A 21 -16.70 37.50 -15.42
CA VAL A 21 -17.37 36.20 -15.27
C VAL A 21 -16.38 35.05 -15.48
N VAL A 22 -15.47 35.17 -16.47
CA VAL A 22 -14.46 34.13 -16.74
C VAL A 22 -13.51 33.94 -15.55
N ILE A 23 -12.97 35.01 -14.98
CA ILE A 23 -12.05 34.89 -13.82
C ILE A 23 -12.77 34.34 -12.58
N VAL A 24 -14.05 34.65 -12.39
CA VAL A 24 -14.86 34.10 -11.30
C VAL A 24 -15.05 32.59 -11.48
N VAL A 25 -15.40 32.14 -12.69
CA VAL A 25 -15.52 30.70 -12.99
C VAL A 25 -14.17 30.00 -12.80
N LEU A 26 -13.06 30.59 -13.26
CA LEU A 26 -11.72 30.03 -13.06
C LEU A 26 -11.33 29.95 -11.58
N ALA A 27 -11.67 30.95 -10.75
CA ALA A 27 -11.42 30.94 -9.32
C ALA A 27 -12.20 29.83 -8.59
N VAL A 28 -13.47 29.62 -8.96
CA VAL A 28 -14.30 28.53 -8.40
C VAL A 28 -13.77 27.16 -8.81
N LEU A 29 -13.41 26.99 -10.08
CA LEU A 29 -12.83 25.72 -10.57
C LEU A 29 -11.49 25.41 -9.89
N ALA A 30 -10.63 26.41 -9.72
CA ALA A 30 -9.35 26.26 -9.04
C ALA A 30 -9.52 25.81 -7.57
N ALA A 31 -10.56 26.27 -6.88
CA ALA A 31 -10.83 25.91 -5.49
C ALA A 31 -11.27 24.44 -5.30
N ILE A 32 -11.91 23.82 -6.29
CA ILE A 32 -12.55 22.49 -6.16
C ILE A 32 -11.61 21.34 -6.55
N VAL A 33 -10.59 21.58 -7.39
CA VAL A 33 -9.82 20.52 -8.05
C VAL A 33 -8.81 19.78 -7.14
N LEU A 34 -8.37 20.38 -6.03
CA LEU A 34 -7.23 19.84 -5.26
C LEU A 34 -7.47 18.56 -4.41
N PRO A 35 -8.60 18.31 -3.72
CA PRO A 35 -8.54 17.51 -2.50
C PRO A 35 -8.64 15.97 -2.66
N LYS A 36 -8.63 15.38 -3.86
CA LYS A 36 -9.04 13.96 -4.03
C LYS A 36 -7.94 12.90 -4.17
N PHE A 37 -6.66 13.25 -4.16
CA PHE A 37 -5.60 12.29 -4.52
C PHE A 37 -4.79 11.69 -3.37
N MET A 38 -4.94 12.19 -2.13
CA MET A 38 -4.06 11.75 -1.03
C MET A 38 -4.41 10.35 -0.49
N ASP A 39 -5.69 9.98 -0.48
CA ASP A 39 -6.12 8.74 0.19
C ASP A 39 -5.93 7.48 -0.66
N SER A 40 -5.87 7.61 -1.99
CA SER A 40 -5.81 6.45 -2.89
C SER A 40 -4.47 5.69 -2.76
N SER A 41 -3.37 6.42 -2.58
CA SER A 41 -2.05 5.81 -2.43
C SER A 41 -1.93 5.08 -1.08
N VAL A 42 -2.40 5.71 0.00
CA VAL A 42 -2.43 5.10 1.34
C VAL A 42 -3.29 3.84 1.33
N ARG A 43 -4.50 3.90 0.77
CA ARG A 43 -5.39 2.74 0.66
C ARG A 43 -4.77 1.58 -0.13
N SER A 44 -4.02 1.88 -1.20
CA SER A 44 -3.30 0.85 -1.96
C SER A 44 -2.23 0.17 -1.11
N LYS A 45 -1.44 0.94 -0.35
CA LYS A 45 -0.41 0.40 0.55
C LYS A 45 -1.02 -0.46 1.66
N GLU A 46 -2.12 -0.02 2.27
CA GLU A 46 -2.83 -0.81 3.29
C GLU A 46 -3.41 -2.11 2.75
N ALA A 47 -3.91 -2.11 1.50
CA ALA A 47 -4.41 -3.31 0.85
C ALA A 47 -3.29 -4.32 0.57
N SER A 48 -2.14 -3.85 0.08
CA SER A 48 -0.93 -4.69 -0.05
C SER A 48 -0.49 -5.21 1.31
N LEU A 49 -0.41 -4.35 2.33
CA LEU A 49 -0.01 -4.73 3.70
C LEU A 49 -0.86 -5.88 4.24
N LYS A 50 -2.19 -5.80 4.11
CA LYS A 50 -3.11 -6.85 4.57
C LYS A 50 -2.92 -8.17 3.80
N THR A 51 -2.59 -8.08 2.51
CA THR A 51 -2.32 -9.24 1.67
C THR A 51 -0.99 -9.91 2.06
N ASP A 52 0.07 -9.12 2.22
CA ASP A 52 1.41 -9.59 2.56
C ASP A 52 1.43 -10.18 3.98
N LEU A 53 0.77 -9.53 4.95
CA LEU A 53 0.59 -10.09 6.29
C LEU A 53 -0.12 -11.45 6.26
N LYS A 54 -1.16 -11.59 5.44
CA LYS A 54 -1.87 -12.87 5.29
C LYS A 54 -0.98 -13.94 4.66
N LEU A 55 -0.19 -13.58 3.65
CA LEU A 55 0.77 -14.48 3.01
C LEU A 55 1.78 -15.01 4.03
N VAL A 56 2.45 -14.11 4.77
CA VAL A 56 3.47 -14.48 5.75
C VAL A 56 2.87 -15.27 6.91
N ARG A 57 1.70 -14.88 7.43
CA ARG A 57 1.00 -15.62 8.49
C ARG A 57 0.63 -17.03 8.06
N ASN A 58 0.16 -17.20 6.82
CA ASN A 58 -0.14 -18.52 6.30
C ASN A 58 1.13 -19.37 6.21
N ALA A 59 2.25 -18.81 5.74
CA ALA A 59 3.52 -19.53 5.71
C ALA A 59 4.00 -19.95 7.11
N VAL A 60 3.89 -19.06 8.11
CA VAL A 60 4.17 -19.39 9.52
C VAL A 60 3.26 -20.51 10.03
N ALA A 61 1.96 -20.47 9.68
CA ALA A 61 1.00 -21.50 10.08
C ALA A 61 1.28 -22.85 9.42
N THR A 62 1.65 -22.87 8.14
CA THR A 62 2.05 -24.09 7.42
C THR A 62 3.33 -24.66 8.01
N PHE A 63 4.34 -23.82 8.27
CA PHE A 63 5.55 -24.26 8.97
C PHE A 63 5.22 -24.90 10.33
N GLN A 64 4.32 -24.28 11.10
CA GLN A 64 3.89 -24.84 12.37
C GLN A 64 3.14 -26.16 12.21
N ALA A 65 2.32 -26.30 11.17
CA ALA A 65 1.59 -27.54 10.91
C ALA A 65 2.54 -28.71 10.60
N ASP A 66 3.61 -28.43 9.85
CA ASP A 66 4.60 -29.40 9.42
C ASP A 66 5.58 -29.77 10.55
N ILE A 67 6.13 -28.76 11.23
CA ILE A 67 7.20 -28.93 12.22
C ILE A 67 6.67 -29.05 13.66
N GLY A 68 5.40 -28.73 13.89
CA GLY A 68 4.77 -28.68 15.21
C GLY A 68 5.18 -27.45 16.05
N LYS A 69 6.04 -26.59 15.51
CA LYS A 69 6.57 -25.38 16.17
C LYS A 69 6.69 -24.23 15.19
N TYR A 70 6.69 -23.01 15.70
CA TYR A 70 6.93 -21.82 14.89
C TYR A 70 8.41 -21.72 14.44
N PRO A 71 8.69 -21.02 13.33
CA PRO A 71 10.06 -20.74 12.91
C PRO A 71 10.77 -19.80 13.89
N ALA A 72 12.10 -19.86 13.96
CA ALA A 72 12.88 -18.95 14.82
C ALA A 72 12.77 -17.52 14.34
N THR A 73 12.90 -17.31 13.03
CA THR A 73 12.76 -16.01 12.37
C THR A 73 11.95 -16.13 11.08
N LEU A 74 11.52 -15.01 10.49
CA LEU A 74 10.78 -15.05 9.22
C LEU A 74 11.67 -15.51 8.05
N GLU A 75 12.98 -15.30 8.15
CA GLU A 75 13.97 -15.76 7.18
C GLU A 75 14.02 -17.29 7.10
N ASP A 76 13.62 -18.03 8.13
CA ASP A 76 13.52 -19.49 8.06
C ASP A 76 12.48 -19.98 7.04
N LEU A 77 11.50 -19.14 6.70
CA LEU A 77 10.44 -19.49 5.75
C LEU A 77 10.91 -19.50 4.29
N VAL A 78 11.99 -18.77 3.98
CA VAL A 78 12.53 -18.65 2.62
C VAL A 78 13.74 -19.54 2.36
N LYS A 79 14.28 -20.20 3.39
CA LYS A 79 15.45 -21.08 3.27
C LYS A 79 15.10 -22.31 2.45
N THR A 80 15.97 -22.65 1.50
CA THR A 80 15.83 -23.82 0.64
C THR A 80 16.54 -25.06 1.18
N ASP A 81 17.43 -24.89 2.17
CA ASP A 81 18.15 -25.97 2.82
C ASP A 81 17.66 -26.13 4.26
N VAL A 82 17.07 -27.29 4.54
CA VAL A 82 16.55 -27.65 5.87
C VAL A 82 17.60 -27.57 6.97
N ALA A 83 18.88 -27.80 6.66
CA ALA A 83 19.96 -27.72 7.64
C ALA A 83 20.15 -26.30 8.22
N GLN A 84 19.66 -25.28 7.51
CA GLN A 84 19.70 -23.89 7.92
C GLN A 84 18.42 -23.43 8.61
N VAL A 85 17.34 -24.22 8.55
CA VAL A 85 16.03 -23.89 9.07
C VAL A 85 15.99 -24.16 10.57
N LYS A 86 15.52 -23.18 11.35
CA LYS A 86 15.41 -23.28 12.80
C LYS A 86 13.99 -23.16 13.31
N ASP A 87 13.68 -23.89 14.37
CA ASP A 87 12.46 -23.72 15.15
C ASP A 87 12.61 -22.60 16.20
N LYS A 88 11.49 -22.20 16.83
CA LYS A 88 11.45 -21.18 17.88
C LYS A 88 12.37 -21.43 19.09
N ASP A 89 12.88 -22.65 19.26
CA ASP A 89 13.79 -23.03 20.35
C ASP A 89 15.26 -23.07 19.86
N ASP A 90 15.55 -22.46 18.71
CA ASP A 90 16.85 -22.39 18.02
C ASP A 90 17.40 -23.76 17.58
N LYS A 91 16.53 -24.78 17.44
CA LYS A 91 16.93 -26.12 16.98
C LYS A 91 16.78 -26.25 15.48
N THR A 92 17.78 -26.86 14.83
CA THR A 92 17.70 -27.20 13.41
C THR A 92 16.59 -28.21 13.18
N VAL A 93 15.72 -27.89 12.21
CA VAL A 93 14.62 -28.77 11.80
C VAL A 93 15.18 -29.98 11.05
N THR A 94 14.56 -31.14 11.25
CA THR A 94 14.94 -32.38 10.55
C THR A 94 14.15 -32.55 9.26
N SER A 95 14.75 -33.19 8.25
CA SER A 95 14.18 -33.33 6.90
C SER A 95 12.94 -34.23 6.80
N SER A 96 12.55 -34.94 7.86
CA SER A 96 11.43 -35.89 7.81
C SER A 96 10.09 -35.23 7.54
N ASP A 97 9.87 -34.06 8.15
CA ASP A 97 8.55 -33.40 8.18
C ASP A 97 8.58 -32.02 7.49
N TRP A 98 9.74 -31.60 6.99
CA TRP A 98 9.91 -30.29 6.36
C TRP A 98 9.62 -30.36 4.85
N HIS A 99 8.65 -29.56 4.39
CA HIS A 99 8.23 -29.48 2.98
C HIS A 99 8.56 -28.12 2.33
N GLY A 100 9.43 -27.32 2.97
CA GLY A 100 9.75 -25.96 2.56
C GLY A 100 10.57 -25.85 1.26
N PRO A 101 10.87 -24.62 0.78
CA PRO A 101 10.57 -23.33 1.43
C PRO A 101 9.07 -22.99 1.45
N TYR A 102 8.63 -22.27 2.48
CA TYR A 102 7.24 -21.87 2.67
C TYR A 102 6.92 -20.49 2.05
N LEU A 103 7.94 -19.72 1.67
CA LEU A 103 7.86 -18.47 0.93
C LEU A 103 8.98 -18.42 -0.12
N GLU A 104 8.70 -17.82 -1.28
CA GLU A 104 9.73 -17.58 -2.31
C GLU A 104 10.66 -16.42 -1.94
N ALA A 105 10.10 -15.37 -1.34
CA ALA A 105 10.82 -14.22 -0.82
C ALA A 105 10.03 -13.61 0.33
N LEU A 106 10.73 -12.94 1.25
CA LEU A 106 10.09 -12.20 2.33
C LEU A 106 9.66 -10.82 1.81
N PRO A 107 8.36 -10.49 1.77
CA PRO A 107 7.92 -9.15 1.40
C PRO A 107 8.27 -8.15 2.51
N ALA A 108 8.64 -6.94 2.11
CA ALA A 108 8.77 -5.81 3.02
C ALA A 108 7.39 -5.20 3.30
N ASP A 109 7.22 -4.62 4.49
CA ASP A 109 6.02 -3.88 4.86
C ASP A 109 5.83 -2.67 3.93
N PRO A 110 4.75 -2.60 3.13
CA PRO A 110 4.58 -1.55 2.12
C PRO A 110 4.25 -0.16 2.72
N VAL A 111 3.90 -0.11 4.01
CA VAL A 111 3.64 1.15 4.72
C VAL A 111 4.92 1.67 5.35
N SER A 112 5.68 0.82 6.06
CA SER A 112 6.92 1.24 6.75
C SER A 112 8.17 1.21 5.86
N GLY A 113 8.19 0.34 4.85
CA GLY A 113 9.35 0.03 4.02
C GLY A 113 10.36 -0.94 4.67
N ASN A 114 10.09 -1.42 5.89
CA ASN A 114 10.97 -2.32 6.64
C ASN A 114 10.37 -3.73 6.74
N ASP A 115 11.08 -4.67 7.34
CA ASP A 115 10.56 -6.02 7.57
C ASP A 115 9.40 -6.04 8.58
N PHE A 116 8.62 -7.11 8.55
CA PHE A 116 7.54 -7.34 9.51
C PHE A 116 8.06 -7.59 10.92
N THR A 117 7.28 -7.21 11.92
CA THR A 117 7.56 -7.60 13.31
C THR A 117 7.07 -9.02 13.54
N TYR A 118 7.94 -9.86 14.10
CA TYR A 118 7.64 -11.26 14.36
C TYR A 118 7.96 -11.68 15.79
N VAL A 119 7.08 -12.48 16.39
CA VAL A 119 7.23 -13.02 17.75
C VAL A 119 7.18 -14.55 17.71
N ALA A 120 8.35 -15.18 17.68
CA ALA A 120 8.51 -16.64 17.56
C ALA A 120 7.78 -17.45 18.65
N ALA A 121 7.64 -16.89 19.86
CA ALA A 121 6.91 -17.54 20.95
C ALA A 121 5.41 -17.78 20.64
N THR A 122 4.82 -16.94 19.80
CA THR A 122 3.38 -16.96 19.48
C THR A 122 3.09 -17.15 17.99
N GLY A 123 4.11 -17.11 17.13
CA GLY A 123 3.93 -17.08 15.68
C GLY A 123 3.31 -15.78 15.17
N LYS A 124 3.16 -14.76 16.03
CA LYS A 124 2.47 -13.51 15.68
C LYS A 124 3.36 -12.68 14.76
N VAL A 125 2.82 -12.33 13.60
CA VAL A 125 3.40 -11.40 12.62
C VAL A 125 2.56 -10.14 12.62
N THR A 126 3.15 -8.95 12.73
CA THR A 126 2.44 -7.65 12.64
C THR A 126 3.22 -6.68 11.77
N SER A 127 2.53 -5.63 11.30
CA SER A 127 3.19 -4.51 10.63
C SER A 127 4.23 -3.86 11.54
N SER A 128 5.34 -3.41 10.94
CA SER A 128 6.36 -2.59 11.62
C SER A 128 6.08 -1.09 11.48
N ALA A 129 5.04 -0.71 10.75
CA ALA A 129 4.65 0.68 10.58
C ALA A 129 4.19 1.31 11.90
N SER A 130 4.55 2.58 12.07
CA SER A 130 4.06 3.41 13.16
C SER A 130 2.77 4.13 12.77
N GLY A 131 2.00 4.54 13.78
CA GLY A 131 0.74 5.25 13.58
C GLY A 131 -0.43 4.33 13.25
N ASN A 132 -1.46 4.92 12.64
CA ASN A 132 -2.77 4.30 12.47
C ASN A 132 -3.14 4.24 10.99
N GLY A 133 -3.87 3.19 10.62
CA GLY A 133 -4.48 3.07 9.31
C GLY A 133 -5.65 4.02 9.12
N LEU A 134 -6.18 4.04 7.89
CA LEU A 134 -7.35 4.84 7.49
C LEU A 134 -8.61 4.48 8.29
N ASP A 135 -8.66 3.30 8.92
CA ASP A 135 -9.72 2.85 9.82
C ASP A 135 -9.52 3.28 11.29
N GLY A 136 -8.44 4.01 11.58
CA GLY A 136 -8.10 4.50 12.91
C GLY A 136 -7.43 3.47 13.83
N THR A 137 -7.24 2.23 13.38
CA THR A 137 -6.54 1.20 14.16
C THR A 137 -5.02 1.28 13.97
N ALA A 138 -4.25 0.95 14.99
CA ALA A 138 -2.79 1.02 14.92
C ALA A 138 -2.25 -0.08 13.99
N TYR A 139 -1.30 0.24 13.12
CA TYR A 139 -0.69 -0.75 12.22
C TYR A 139 -0.04 -1.91 12.97
N SER A 140 0.56 -1.65 14.14
CA SER A 140 1.13 -2.69 15.00
C SER A 140 0.12 -3.71 15.54
N SER A 141 -1.19 -3.43 15.41
CA SER A 141 -2.26 -4.38 15.74
C SER A 141 -2.70 -5.25 14.55
N TRP A 142 -2.31 -4.87 13.33
CA TRP A 142 -2.72 -5.54 12.10
C TRP A 142 -1.98 -6.82 11.83
#